data_AF-A0A6P2FXQ0-F1
#
_entry.id   AF-A0A6P2FXQ0-F1
#
_cell.length_a   1.000
_cell.length_b   1.000
_cell.length_c   1.000
_cell.angle_alpha   90.00
_cell.angle_beta   90.00
_cell.angle_gamma   90.00
#
_symmetry.space_group_name_H-M   'P 1'
#
loop_
_entity.id
_entity.type
_entity.pdbx_description
1 polymer ?
#
loop_
_entity_poly.entity_id
_entity_poly.type
_entity_poly.pdbx_seq_one_letter_code
_entity_poly.pdbx_strand_id
1 'polypeptide(L)'
;MTSENRDFAVDRNILVSVIQSQAGTLGKALLEGVMNSVDAGATRVSIKLGEASFTLRDNGRGFQSKDEIIKWFETFGTPHKDGDARFGRFRMGRGQLYSFGVNTWRTGTFKMEVDIIGQPNLGYKLTENLPTSKGCRIDAKLYEALSAAALDEVVREFSELVRFAEIPVTLNGREISRNVKDQKWDTETDDAYIKIVRTGDLLVYNMGVLVCKFPNYEFGTGGLVVSKQALEVNFARNDILRHKCEVWRRIAKHMKTYGLNKVASKVSLTKEERDFLAREWSYGTLPPDKELELRDVKLFTDATGRHCSLTDLSNASRLAVARGSHGRIGNKLHREGKAFVLAEETLSRFRVHSLDDLLGIIEDRTKMDLRHLTASLESLALGCTETYLVTADEELPVEELCMLTALRQKHEKFHQWFLTGERSSGMRELQSGESDVALAWTDGASYIVMGRKELQKAMARGVAGCFELLLTLTHEYCHDSADLESHEHDLVFLSKHHDIVQYQGGKLLKLAEEVNSLYLRLAKRGGISLPARPAKPTSVGRKKATEDHPAAKAQLSLAF
;
A
#
# COMPACT_ATOMS: atom_id res chain seq x y z
N MET A 1 0.56 -16.19 -60.11
CA MET A 1 1.00 -15.72 -58.78
C MET A 1 2.19 -16.57 -58.37
N THR A 2 3.31 -15.95 -58.01
CA THR A 2 4.47 -16.63 -57.46
C THR A 2 4.58 -16.27 -55.99
N SER A 3 4.60 -17.29 -55.13
CA SER A 3 4.81 -17.16 -53.69
C SER A 3 6.09 -17.89 -53.30
N GLU A 4 6.95 -17.23 -52.53
CA GLU A 4 8.17 -17.80 -51.95
C GLU A 4 8.06 -17.72 -50.42
N ASN A 5 8.34 -18.84 -49.75
CA ASN A 5 8.54 -18.84 -48.31
C ASN A 5 9.97 -18.43 -48.00
N ARG A 6 10.14 -17.42 -47.16
CA ARG A 6 11.43 -16.95 -46.68
C ARG A 6 11.46 -17.03 -45.17
N ASP A 7 12.55 -17.55 -44.63
CA ASP A 7 12.78 -17.60 -43.18
C ASP A 7 13.27 -16.24 -42.67
N PHE A 8 12.97 -15.95 -41.40
CA PHE A 8 13.57 -14.82 -40.69
C PHE A 8 15.03 -15.14 -40.33
N ALA A 9 15.92 -14.17 -40.51
CA ALA A 9 17.30 -14.24 -40.04
C ALA A 9 17.47 -13.41 -38.75
N VAL A 10 18.33 -13.89 -37.84
CA VAL A 10 18.67 -13.18 -36.60
C VAL A 10 20.03 -12.50 -36.78
N ASP A 11 20.09 -11.20 -36.54
CA ASP A 11 21.34 -10.44 -36.54
C ASP A 11 22.23 -10.86 -35.36
N ARG A 12 23.55 -10.92 -35.55
CA ARG A 12 24.49 -11.36 -34.52
C ARG A 12 24.46 -10.47 -33.27
N ASN A 13 24.11 -9.20 -33.40
CA ASN A 13 24.02 -8.25 -32.29
C ASN A 13 22.78 -8.47 -31.42
N ILE A 14 21.76 -9.17 -31.92
CA ILE A 14 20.55 -9.48 -31.14
C ILE A 14 20.90 -10.30 -29.90
N LEU A 15 21.86 -11.21 -29.97
CA LEU A 15 22.21 -12.06 -28.82
C LEU A 15 22.78 -11.24 -27.65
N VAL A 16 23.60 -10.22 -27.95
CA VAL A 16 24.11 -9.29 -26.91
C VAL A 16 22.95 -8.51 -26.29
N SER A 17 22.07 -7.96 -27.12
CA SER A 17 20.89 -7.21 -26.67
C SER A 17 19.97 -8.09 -25.81
N VAL A 18 19.76 -9.35 -26.18
CA VAL A 18 18.98 -10.32 -25.40
C VAL A 18 19.64 -10.61 -24.05
N ILE A 19 20.96 -10.84 -24.03
CA ILE A 19 21.73 -11.08 -22.78
C ILE A 19 21.61 -9.87 -21.83
N GLN A 20 21.78 -8.65 -22.35
CA GLN A 20 21.70 -7.42 -21.56
C GLN A 20 20.27 -7.14 -21.09
N SER A 21 19.27 -7.24 -21.99
CA SER A 21 17.87 -6.96 -21.66
C SER A 21 17.24 -7.97 -20.71
N GLN A 22 17.79 -9.19 -20.64
CA GLN A 22 17.37 -10.20 -19.66
C GLN A 22 18.04 -10.05 -18.29
N ALA A 23 19.20 -9.37 -18.23
CA ALA A 23 19.88 -9.14 -16.98
C ALA A 23 19.10 -8.09 -16.18
N GLY A 24 18.38 -8.53 -15.15
CA GLY A 24 17.71 -7.65 -14.22
C GLY A 24 18.71 -7.03 -13.24
N THR A 25 18.91 -7.70 -12.10
CA THR A 25 19.80 -7.25 -11.02
C THR A 25 20.99 -8.19 -10.88
N LEU A 26 22.08 -7.70 -10.26
CA LEU A 26 23.23 -8.56 -9.95
C LEU A 26 22.82 -9.71 -9.02
N GLY A 27 21.89 -9.49 -8.09
CA GLY A 27 21.34 -10.54 -7.23
C GLY A 27 20.70 -11.68 -8.04
N LYS A 28 19.93 -11.36 -9.09
CA LYS A 28 19.35 -12.35 -10.01
C LYS A 28 20.41 -13.05 -10.87
N ALA A 29 21.43 -12.34 -11.32
CA ALA A 29 22.55 -12.97 -12.03
C ALA A 29 23.30 -13.99 -11.13
N LEU A 30 23.52 -13.66 -9.85
CA LEU A 30 24.09 -14.59 -8.88
C LEU A 30 23.17 -15.78 -8.61
N LEU A 31 21.85 -15.56 -8.56
CA LEU A 31 20.85 -16.62 -8.45
C LEU A 31 20.93 -17.61 -9.62
N GLU A 32 21.13 -17.14 -10.85
CA GLU A 32 21.39 -17.99 -12.01
C GLU A 32 22.62 -18.88 -11.82
N GLY A 33 23.69 -18.33 -11.23
CA GLY A 33 24.86 -19.10 -10.83
C GLY A 33 24.52 -20.22 -9.84
N VAL A 34 23.76 -19.92 -8.79
CA VAL A 34 23.32 -20.92 -7.79
C VAL A 34 22.47 -22.02 -8.42
N MET A 35 21.49 -21.66 -9.26
CA MET A 35 20.64 -22.64 -9.95
C MET A 35 21.46 -23.56 -10.87
N ASN A 36 22.42 -23.00 -11.61
CA ASN A 36 23.33 -23.80 -12.45
C ASN A 36 24.21 -24.74 -11.62
N SER A 37 24.66 -24.30 -10.43
CA SER A 37 25.41 -25.17 -9.52
C SER A 37 24.56 -26.34 -8.99
N VAL A 38 23.28 -26.11 -8.67
CA VAL A 38 22.35 -27.19 -8.29
C VAL A 38 22.16 -28.17 -9.45
N ASP A 39 21.92 -27.69 -10.67
CA ASP A 39 21.81 -28.53 -11.87
C ASP A 39 23.10 -29.31 -12.17
N ALA A 40 24.27 -28.79 -11.77
CA ALA A 40 25.56 -29.46 -11.86
C ALA A 40 25.81 -30.48 -10.72
N GLY A 41 24.84 -30.72 -9.83
CA GLY A 41 24.95 -31.63 -8.71
C GLY A 41 25.84 -31.12 -7.57
N ALA A 42 26.03 -29.81 -7.45
CA ALA A 42 26.73 -29.24 -6.30
C ALA A 42 25.97 -29.52 -5.01
N THR A 43 26.70 -29.67 -3.90
CA THR A 43 26.11 -29.79 -2.55
C THR A 43 26.29 -28.52 -1.71
N ARG A 44 27.01 -27.52 -2.23
CA ARG A 44 27.14 -26.18 -1.63
C ARG A 44 27.64 -25.16 -2.65
N VAL A 45 27.30 -23.89 -2.43
CA VAL A 45 27.81 -22.75 -3.21
C VAL A 45 28.35 -21.69 -2.25
N SER A 46 29.51 -21.13 -2.57
CA SER A 46 30.11 -20.01 -1.86
C SER A 46 30.26 -18.82 -2.79
N ILE A 47 29.76 -17.67 -2.36
CA ILE A 47 29.86 -16.40 -3.05
C ILE A 47 30.68 -15.44 -2.18
N LYS A 48 31.66 -14.77 -2.79
CA LYS A 48 32.29 -13.56 -2.24
C LYS A 48 31.85 -12.39 -3.11
N LEU A 49 31.35 -11.33 -2.50
CA LEU A 49 30.89 -10.13 -3.18
C LEU A 49 31.53 -8.91 -2.51
N GLY A 50 32.18 -8.09 -3.30
CA GLY A 50 32.69 -6.78 -2.91
C GLY A 50 32.29 -5.71 -3.93
N GLU A 51 32.77 -4.49 -3.72
CA GLU A 51 32.38 -3.33 -4.54
C GLU A 51 32.76 -3.48 -6.02
N ALA A 52 33.94 -4.01 -6.33
CA ALA A 52 34.44 -4.08 -7.70
C ALA A 52 34.39 -5.49 -8.33
N SER A 53 34.00 -6.52 -7.57
CA SER A 53 34.08 -7.90 -8.06
C SER A 53 33.24 -8.89 -7.25
N PHE A 54 32.95 -10.03 -7.84
CA PHE A 54 32.46 -11.20 -7.13
C PHE A 54 33.19 -12.48 -7.54
N THR A 55 33.17 -13.47 -6.66
CA THR A 55 33.59 -14.84 -6.94
C THR A 55 32.47 -15.78 -6.53
N LEU A 56 31.98 -16.62 -7.46
CA LEU A 56 31.09 -17.74 -7.18
C LEU A 56 31.88 -19.04 -7.28
N ARG A 57 31.73 -19.94 -6.31
CA ARG A 57 32.37 -21.25 -6.31
C ARG A 57 31.39 -22.33 -5.88
N ASP A 58 31.31 -23.40 -6.65
CA ASP A 58 30.58 -24.62 -6.28
C ASP A 58 31.50 -25.85 -6.23
N ASN A 59 30.93 -26.97 -5.78
CA ASN A 59 31.59 -28.26 -5.72
C ASN A 59 30.90 -29.32 -6.58
N GLY A 60 30.13 -28.91 -7.58
CA GLY A 60 29.46 -29.81 -8.51
C GLY A 60 30.45 -30.50 -9.45
N ARG A 61 29.93 -31.09 -10.53
CA ARG A 61 30.80 -31.75 -11.51
C ARG A 61 31.62 -30.74 -12.33
N GLY A 62 31.02 -29.61 -12.71
CA GLY A 62 31.59 -28.68 -13.70
C GLY A 62 31.60 -29.27 -15.12
N PHE A 63 32.10 -28.51 -16.10
CA PHE A 63 32.27 -29.03 -17.47
C PHE A 63 33.35 -30.11 -17.52
N GLN A 64 33.01 -31.27 -18.08
CA GLN A 64 33.86 -32.46 -18.18
C GLN A 64 34.62 -32.55 -19.51
N SER A 65 34.11 -31.92 -20.57
CA SER A 65 34.71 -31.98 -21.91
C SER A 65 34.52 -30.68 -22.69
N LYS A 66 35.29 -30.52 -23.76
CA LYS A 66 35.13 -29.42 -24.71
C LYS A 66 33.75 -29.44 -25.38
N ASP A 67 33.21 -30.62 -25.65
CA ASP A 67 31.88 -30.76 -26.24
C ASP A 67 30.78 -30.21 -25.31
N GLU A 68 30.91 -30.40 -23.99
CA GLU A 68 29.99 -29.80 -23.02
C GLU A 68 30.10 -28.27 -23.03
N ILE A 69 31.31 -27.72 -23.19
CA ILE A 69 31.51 -26.27 -23.32
C ILE A 69 30.83 -25.76 -24.59
N ILE A 70 31.05 -26.38 -25.74
CA ILE A 70 30.42 -25.94 -27.00
C ILE A 70 28.89 -26.04 -26.90
N LYS A 71 28.38 -27.14 -26.35
CA LYS A 71 26.94 -27.40 -26.30
C LYS A 71 26.19 -26.58 -25.25
N TRP A 72 26.82 -26.27 -24.12
CA TRP A 72 26.12 -25.66 -22.97
C TRP A 72 26.67 -24.31 -22.54
N PHE A 73 27.93 -23.99 -22.83
CA PHE A 73 28.54 -22.69 -22.53
C PHE A 73 28.52 -21.75 -23.73
N GLU A 74 28.86 -22.25 -24.92
CA GLU A 74 28.90 -21.46 -26.15
C GLU A 74 27.51 -21.28 -26.76
N THR A 75 26.73 -22.37 -26.84
CA THR A 75 25.41 -22.31 -27.49
C THR A 75 24.33 -21.82 -26.53
N PHE A 76 23.64 -20.73 -26.88
CA PHE A 76 22.49 -20.19 -26.14
C PHE A 76 21.17 -20.74 -26.69
N GLY A 77 20.19 -20.97 -25.81
CA GLY A 77 18.82 -21.27 -26.23
C GLY A 77 18.56 -22.70 -26.69
N THR A 78 19.54 -23.61 -26.65
CA THR A 78 19.29 -25.03 -26.95
C THR A 78 18.36 -25.64 -25.89
N PRO A 79 17.15 -26.11 -26.25
CA PRO A 79 16.23 -26.70 -25.29
C PRO A 79 16.85 -27.93 -24.61
N HIS A 80 16.54 -28.12 -23.33
CA HIS A 80 16.79 -29.42 -22.68
C HIS A 80 15.87 -30.49 -23.25
N LYS A 81 16.31 -31.76 -23.22
CA LYS A 81 15.38 -32.89 -23.27
C LYS A 81 14.78 -33.07 -21.86
N ASP A 82 13.53 -33.55 -21.78
CA ASP A 82 12.87 -33.76 -20.48
C ASP A 82 13.74 -34.63 -19.56
N GLY A 83 14.03 -34.11 -18.36
CA GLY A 83 14.87 -34.77 -17.34
C GLY A 83 16.33 -34.31 -17.25
N ASP A 84 16.83 -33.48 -18.18
CA ASP A 84 18.26 -33.12 -18.23
C ASP A 84 18.70 -32.04 -17.20
N ALA A 85 17.78 -31.24 -16.65
CA ALA A 85 18.07 -30.19 -15.67
C ALA A 85 16.82 -29.80 -14.86
N ARG A 86 17.02 -29.36 -13.61
CA ARG A 86 15.93 -29.00 -12.69
C ARG A 86 15.48 -27.55 -12.89
N PHE A 87 16.43 -26.64 -13.08
CA PHE A 87 16.14 -25.22 -13.33
C PHE A 87 16.40 -24.81 -14.79
N GLY A 88 17.46 -25.33 -15.41
CA GLY A 88 18.09 -24.89 -16.66
C GLY A 88 17.32 -24.97 -17.98
N ARG A 89 15.99 -25.03 -18.03
CA ARG A 89 15.19 -25.33 -19.25
C ARG A 89 15.59 -24.56 -20.53
N PHE A 90 16.00 -23.30 -20.42
CA PHE A 90 16.25 -22.41 -21.56
C PHE A 90 17.74 -22.22 -21.95
N ARG A 91 18.70 -22.72 -21.15
CA ARG A 91 20.15 -22.54 -21.37
C ARG A 91 20.61 -21.13 -21.75
N MET A 92 20.00 -20.09 -21.15
CA MET A 92 20.42 -18.69 -21.35
C MET A 92 20.86 -17.98 -20.06
N GLY A 93 20.52 -18.53 -18.88
CA GLY A 93 20.71 -17.86 -17.59
C GLY A 93 22.14 -17.39 -17.29
N ARG A 94 23.16 -18.15 -17.71
CA ARG A 94 24.58 -17.76 -17.53
C ARG A 94 24.91 -16.41 -18.18
N GLY A 95 24.19 -16.01 -19.22
CA GLY A 95 24.37 -14.72 -19.89
C GLY A 95 24.14 -13.54 -18.95
N GLN A 96 23.25 -13.67 -17.96
CA GLN A 96 22.99 -12.60 -17.00
C GLN A 96 24.26 -12.22 -16.21
N LEU A 97 25.13 -13.18 -15.91
CA LEU A 97 26.42 -12.90 -15.24
C LEU A 97 27.35 -12.07 -16.13
N TYR A 98 27.28 -12.24 -17.46
CA TYR A 98 28.14 -11.53 -18.41
C TYR A 98 27.79 -10.05 -18.51
N SER A 99 26.53 -9.69 -18.26
CA SER A 99 26.06 -8.30 -18.29
C SER A 99 26.64 -7.43 -17.18
N PHE A 100 27.11 -8.01 -16.07
CA PHE A 100 27.61 -7.26 -14.92
C PHE A 100 29.14 -7.12 -14.87
N GLY A 101 29.90 -7.90 -15.64
CA GLY A 101 31.35 -7.81 -15.59
C GLY A 101 32.11 -8.74 -16.52
N VAL A 102 33.42 -8.57 -16.52
CA VAL A 102 34.36 -9.48 -17.19
C VAL A 102 34.46 -10.76 -16.37
N ASN A 103 34.01 -11.87 -16.94
CA ASN A 103 33.88 -13.15 -16.24
C ASN A 103 35.03 -14.10 -16.61
N THR A 104 35.61 -14.77 -15.62
CA THR A 104 36.57 -15.87 -15.77
C THR A 104 36.02 -17.12 -15.11
N TRP A 105 35.76 -18.15 -15.90
CA TRP A 105 35.24 -19.44 -15.45
C TRP A 105 36.36 -20.46 -15.40
N ARG A 106 36.54 -21.14 -14.27
CA ARG A 106 37.52 -22.21 -14.04
C ARG A 106 36.81 -23.49 -13.60
N THR A 107 36.90 -24.52 -14.43
CA THR A 107 36.21 -25.81 -14.23
C THR A 107 36.97 -26.92 -14.94
N GLY A 108 37.05 -28.12 -14.36
CA GLY A 108 37.75 -29.26 -14.99
C GLY A 108 39.17 -28.87 -15.41
N THR A 109 39.57 -29.11 -16.65
CA THR A 109 40.84 -28.68 -17.24
C THR A 109 40.73 -27.38 -18.06
N PHE A 110 39.62 -26.65 -17.93
CA PHE A 110 39.25 -25.54 -18.80
C PHE A 110 39.19 -24.18 -18.09
N LYS A 111 39.51 -23.12 -18.84
CA LYS A 111 39.22 -21.73 -18.46
C LYS A 111 38.51 -21.03 -19.61
N MET A 112 37.40 -20.33 -19.30
CA MET A 112 36.68 -19.49 -20.26
C MET A 112 36.69 -18.04 -19.77
N GLU A 113 37.16 -17.12 -20.59
CA GLU A 113 37.18 -15.68 -20.30
C GLU A 113 36.19 -14.96 -21.22
N VAL A 114 35.21 -14.26 -20.63
CA VAL A 114 34.09 -13.62 -21.32
C VAL A 114 34.06 -12.13 -20.99
N ASP A 115 34.02 -11.31 -22.03
CA ASP A 115 33.82 -9.87 -21.93
C ASP A 115 32.92 -9.44 -23.10
N ILE A 116 31.64 -9.17 -22.81
CA ILE A 116 30.64 -8.87 -23.85
C ILE A 116 30.55 -7.38 -24.18
N ILE A 117 31.20 -6.51 -23.40
CA ILE A 117 31.22 -5.05 -23.61
C ILE A 117 32.55 -4.60 -24.18
N GLY A 118 33.67 -5.09 -23.63
CA GLY A 118 35.02 -4.66 -24.01
C GLY A 118 35.56 -5.32 -25.28
N GLN A 119 34.84 -6.26 -25.89
CA GLN A 119 35.26 -6.94 -27.12
C GLN A 119 34.36 -6.61 -28.31
N PRO A 120 34.94 -6.47 -29.53
CA PRO A 120 34.19 -6.10 -30.74
C PRO A 120 33.28 -7.23 -31.26
N ASN A 121 33.49 -8.47 -30.84
CA ASN A 121 32.71 -9.63 -31.24
C ASN A 121 32.20 -10.37 -30.01
N LEU A 122 30.96 -10.87 -30.07
CA LEU A 122 30.43 -11.76 -29.05
C LEU A 122 31.17 -13.11 -29.09
N GLY A 123 31.89 -13.43 -28.02
CA GLY A 123 32.67 -14.65 -27.90
C GLY A 123 33.31 -14.82 -26.53
N TYR A 124 34.20 -15.80 -26.43
CA TYR A 124 34.97 -16.07 -25.23
C TYR A 124 36.32 -16.67 -25.60
N LYS A 125 37.32 -16.48 -24.74
CA LYS A 125 38.62 -17.13 -24.88
C LYS A 125 38.62 -18.43 -24.09
N LEU A 126 38.79 -19.54 -24.79
CA LEU A 126 38.95 -20.88 -24.19
C LEU A 126 40.44 -21.19 -24.00
N THR A 127 40.82 -21.61 -22.80
CA THR A 127 42.12 -22.23 -22.49
C THR A 127 41.90 -23.66 -22.00
N GLU A 128 42.61 -24.61 -22.58
CA GLU A 128 42.49 -26.05 -22.27
C GLU A 128 43.76 -26.56 -21.55
N ASN A 129 43.73 -27.81 -21.08
CA ASN A 129 44.87 -28.50 -20.44
C ASN A 129 45.40 -27.86 -19.15
N LEU A 130 44.54 -27.20 -18.38
CA LEU A 130 44.88 -26.68 -17.05
C LEU A 130 44.77 -27.77 -15.97
N PRO A 131 45.47 -27.64 -14.82
CA PRO A 131 45.37 -28.62 -13.73
C PRO A 131 43.94 -28.75 -13.19
N THR A 132 43.38 -29.96 -13.17
CA THR A 132 41.96 -30.21 -12.86
C THR A 132 41.44 -29.43 -11.64
N SER A 133 40.34 -28.70 -11.84
CA SER A 133 39.60 -27.99 -10.79
C SER A 133 38.28 -28.69 -10.50
N LYS A 134 37.98 -28.92 -9.22
CA LYS A 134 36.70 -29.47 -8.77
C LYS A 134 35.60 -28.40 -8.83
N GLY A 135 34.44 -28.76 -9.38
CA GLY A 135 33.30 -27.84 -9.55
C GLY A 135 33.60 -26.70 -10.51
N CYS A 136 32.82 -25.64 -10.40
CA CYS A 136 33.03 -24.40 -11.13
C CYS A 136 33.42 -23.25 -10.19
N ARG A 137 34.39 -22.43 -10.62
CA ARG A 137 34.69 -21.14 -10.02
C ARG A 137 34.51 -20.05 -11.08
N ILE A 138 33.76 -19.01 -10.76
CA ILE A 138 33.53 -17.84 -11.60
C ILE A 138 34.08 -16.64 -10.85
N ASP A 139 35.10 -16.00 -11.40
CA ASP A 139 35.60 -14.71 -10.92
C ASP A 139 35.15 -13.63 -11.89
N ALA A 140 34.45 -12.61 -11.40
CA ALA A 140 33.95 -11.52 -12.23
C ALA A 140 34.44 -10.17 -11.71
N LYS A 141 35.06 -9.39 -12.58
CA LYS A 141 35.36 -7.97 -12.34
C LYS A 141 34.20 -7.15 -12.88
N LEU A 142 33.51 -6.43 -12.02
CA LEU A 142 32.34 -5.65 -12.41
C LEU A 142 32.74 -4.55 -13.39
N TYR A 143 31.89 -4.28 -14.38
CA TYR A 143 32.12 -3.15 -15.30
C TYR A 143 32.02 -1.81 -14.56
N GLU A 144 31.10 -1.73 -13.61
CA GLU A 144 30.91 -0.59 -12.71
C GLU A 144 31.02 -1.06 -11.26
N ALA A 145 31.81 -0.35 -10.47
CA ALA A 145 31.92 -0.65 -9.04
C ALA A 145 30.62 -0.26 -8.32
N LEU A 146 30.15 -1.12 -7.43
CA LEU A 146 29.01 -0.86 -6.57
C LEU A 146 29.40 0.17 -5.50
N SER A 147 28.50 1.10 -5.22
CA SER A 147 28.57 1.87 -3.98
C SER A 147 28.29 0.97 -2.77
N ALA A 148 28.66 1.41 -1.56
CA ALA A 148 28.33 0.68 -0.34
C ALA A 148 26.82 0.42 -0.16
N ALA A 149 25.97 1.37 -0.59
CA ALA A 149 24.52 1.21 -0.55
C ALA A 149 24.02 0.16 -1.56
N ALA A 150 24.51 0.21 -2.80
CA ALA A 150 24.16 -0.79 -3.82
C ALA A 150 24.66 -2.19 -3.45
N LEU A 151 25.83 -2.29 -2.81
CA LEU A 151 26.35 -3.54 -2.28
C LEU A 151 25.43 -4.13 -1.20
N ASP A 152 24.96 -3.32 -0.24
CA ASP A 152 24.01 -3.77 0.79
C ASP A 152 22.67 -4.20 0.18
N GLU A 153 22.18 -3.48 -0.84
CA GLU A 153 20.96 -3.83 -1.56
C GLU A 153 21.09 -5.19 -2.26
N VAL A 154 22.18 -5.44 -2.99
CA VAL A 154 22.46 -6.74 -3.64
C VAL A 154 22.56 -7.86 -2.60
N VAL A 155 23.21 -7.61 -1.45
CA VAL A 155 23.31 -8.59 -0.35
C VAL A 155 21.92 -8.95 0.18
N ARG A 156 21.06 -7.96 0.41
CA ARG A 156 19.68 -8.18 0.90
C ARG A 156 18.82 -8.90 -0.12
N GLU A 157 18.81 -8.43 -1.37
CA GLU A 157 18.08 -9.04 -2.47
C GLU A 157 18.50 -10.50 -2.65
N PHE A 158 19.80 -10.75 -2.81
CA PHE A 158 20.31 -12.10 -3.04
C PHE A 158 19.99 -13.04 -1.88
N SER A 159 20.12 -12.57 -0.64
CA SER A 159 19.72 -13.35 0.56
C SER A 159 18.23 -13.72 0.54
N GLU A 160 17.36 -12.83 0.08
CA GLU A 160 15.93 -13.12 -0.07
C GLU A 160 15.68 -14.13 -1.20
N LEU A 161 16.41 -14.01 -2.32
CA LEU A 161 16.30 -14.87 -3.49
C LEU A 161 16.66 -16.34 -3.19
N VAL A 162 17.73 -16.58 -2.44
CA VAL A 162 18.24 -17.94 -2.13
C VAL A 162 17.81 -18.44 -0.76
N ARG A 163 16.91 -17.74 -0.08
CA ARG A 163 16.54 -18.01 1.32
C ARG A 163 16.22 -19.48 1.60
N PHE A 164 15.60 -20.18 0.66
CA PHE A 164 15.22 -21.58 0.79
C PHE A 164 15.91 -22.49 -0.24
N ALA A 165 17.06 -22.06 -0.78
CA ALA A 165 17.82 -22.86 -1.73
C ALA A 165 18.10 -24.26 -1.16
N GLU A 166 18.05 -25.27 -2.03
CA GLU A 166 18.11 -26.68 -1.62
C GLU A 166 19.47 -27.12 -1.10
N ILE A 167 20.51 -26.36 -1.44
CA ILE A 167 21.88 -26.55 -0.99
C ILE A 167 22.34 -25.33 -0.20
N PRO A 168 23.23 -25.50 0.79
CA PRO A 168 23.81 -24.37 1.50
C PRO A 168 24.46 -23.35 0.56
N VAL A 169 24.04 -22.09 0.69
CA VAL A 169 24.58 -20.93 -0.01
C VAL A 169 25.19 -19.99 1.01
N THR A 170 26.50 -19.74 0.90
CA THR A 170 27.20 -18.78 1.75
C THR A 170 27.57 -17.53 0.97
N LEU A 171 27.33 -16.35 1.55
CA LEU A 171 27.75 -15.05 1.02
C LEU A 171 28.71 -14.38 2.01
N ASN A 172 29.91 -14.03 1.53
CA ASN A 172 30.96 -13.40 2.36
C ASN A 172 31.26 -14.18 3.66
N GLY A 173 31.19 -15.51 3.59
CA GLY A 173 31.46 -16.41 4.72
C GLY A 173 30.26 -16.72 5.62
N ARG A 174 29.11 -16.06 5.42
CA ARG A 174 27.88 -16.31 6.17
C ARG A 174 26.90 -17.15 5.35
N GLU A 175 26.31 -18.18 5.93
CA GLU A 175 25.20 -18.91 5.30
C GLU A 175 23.94 -18.04 5.25
N ILE A 176 23.38 -17.88 4.05
CA ILE A 176 22.19 -17.06 3.77
C ILE A 176 20.97 -17.88 3.33
N SER A 177 21.19 -19.14 2.92
CA SER A 177 20.14 -20.13 2.78
C SER A 177 19.74 -20.70 4.15
N ARG A 178 18.58 -21.34 4.21
CA ARG A 178 18.15 -22.16 5.34
C ARG A 178 17.33 -23.33 4.84
N ASN A 179 17.36 -24.44 5.59
CA ASN A 179 16.55 -25.61 5.25
C ASN A 179 15.07 -25.25 5.35
N VAL A 180 14.31 -25.57 4.29
CA VAL A 180 12.86 -25.35 4.24
C VAL A 180 12.14 -26.04 5.40
N LYS A 181 12.65 -27.17 5.90
CA LYS A 181 12.06 -27.94 7.00
C LYS A 181 12.23 -27.30 8.38
N ASP A 182 13.20 -26.40 8.54
CA ASP A 182 13.46 -25.72 9.81
C ASP A 182 12.50 -24.54 10.03
N GLN A 183 11.79 -24.12 8.98
CA GLN A 183 10.76 -23.10 9.05
C GLN A 183 9.46 -23.71 9.59
N LYS A 184 8.82 -23.05 10.57
CA LYS A 184 7.46 -23.39 10.98
C LYS A 184 6.48 -22.97 9.88
N TRP A 185 5.79 -23.94 9.29
CA TRP A 185 4.76 -23.74 8.26
C TRP A 185 3.36 -23.80 8.88
N ASP A 186 2.40 -23.10 8.28
CA ASP A 186 0.99 -23.19 8.71
C ASP A 186 0.28 -24.35 8.02
N THR A 187 0.63 -24.59 6.75
CA THR A 187 0.08 -25.69 5.95
C THR A 187 1.18 -26.30 5.09
N GLU A 188 1.12 -27.61 4.89
CA GLU A 188 1.93 -28.34 3.94
C GLU A 188 0.99 -29.15 3.02
N THR A 189 1.16 -29.00 1.71
CA THR A 189 0.41 -29.74 0.68
C THR A 189 1.37 -30.59 -0.15
N ASP A 190 0.85 -31.41 -1.06
CA ASP A 190 1.70 -32.15 -2.02
C ASP A 190 2.48 -31.22 -2.96
N ASP A 191 1.97 -30.00 -3.17
CA ASP A 191 2.55 -29.02 -4.09
C ASP A 191 3.49 -28.01 -3.40
N ALA A 192 3.28 -27.66 -2.13
CA ALA A 192 4.01 -26.58 -1.47
C ALA A 192 4.02 -26.61 0.06
N TYR A 193 5.02 -25.91 0.63
CA TYR A 193 4.99 -25.43 2.01
C TYR A 193 4.43 -24.01 2.05
N ILE A 194 3.51 -23.72 2.98
CA ILE A 194 2.77 -22.47 3.03
C ILE A 194 2.83 -21.86 4.44
N LYS A 195 3.27 -20.61 4.52
CA LYS A 195 3.20 -19.76 5.72
C LYS A 195 2.33 -18.57 5.39
N ILE A 196 1.37 -18.29 6.24
CA ILE A 196 0.47 -17.15 6.12
C ILE A 196 0.91 -16.03 7.07
N VAL A 197 0.88 -14.79 6.55
CA VAL A 197 1.10 -13.56 7.30
C VAL A 197 -0.07 -12.60 7.03
N ARG A 198 -0.46 -11.80 8.03
CA ARG A 198 -1.60 -10.88 7.91
C ARG A 198 -1.34 -9.75 6.91
N THR A 199 -0.15 -9.16 6.98
CA THR A 199 0.24 -8.00 6.17
C THR A 199 1.42 -8.34 5.26
N GLY A 200 1.65 -7.48 4.27
CA GLY A 200 2.71 -7.65 3.28
C GLY A 200 2.34 -8.61 2.15
N ASP A 201 3.28 -8.76 1.22
CA ASP A 201 3.12 -9.54 0.01
C ASP A 201 3.18 -11.06 0.28
N LEU A 202 2.67 -11.83 -0.67
CA LEU A 202 2.88 -13.26 -0.78
C LEU A 202 4.13 -13.51 -1.63
N LEU A 203 5.20 -13.99 -1.01
CA LEU A 203 6.44 -14.35 -1.68
C LEU A 203 6.38 -15.81 -2.16
N VAL A 204 6.69 -16.04 -3.43
CA VAL A 204 6.59 -17.38 -4.04
C VAL A 204 7.96 -17.87 -4.50
N TYR A 205 8.42 -18.93 -3.85
CA TYR A 205 9.64 -19.64 -4.15
C TYR A 205 9.35 -20.87 -5.01
N ASN A 206 10.02 -20.98 -6.15
CA ASN A 206 9.99 -22.17 -6.99
C ASN A 206 11.14 -23.11 -6.57
N MET A 207 10.83 -24.24 -5.94
CA MET A 207 11.86 -25.19 -5.47
C MET A 207 12.99 -24.51 -4.67
N GLY A 208 12.62 -23.58 -3.78
CA GLY A 208 13.56 -22.92 -2.87
C GLY A 208 14.14 -21.58 -3.33
N VAL A 209 13.97 -21.19 -4.59
CA VAL A 209 14.42 -19.88 -5.10
C VAL A 209 13.25 -18.92 -5.35
N LEU A 210 13.35 -17.67 -4.93
CA LEU A 210 12.27 -16.69 -5.07
C LEU A 210 12.07 -16.33 -6.56
N VAL A 211 10.82 -16.39 -7.01
CA VAL A 211 10.45 -16.05 -8.40
C VAL A 211 9.73 -14.71 -8.46
N CYS A 212 8.63 -14.59 -7.71
CA CYS A 212 7.78 -13.39 -7.74
C CYS A 212 7.11 -13.13 -6.40
N LYS A 213 6.50 -11.93 -6.31
CA LYS A 213 5.72 -11.47 -5.16
C LYS A 213 4.33 -11.10 -5.66
N PHE A 214 3.31 -11.42 -4.87
CA PHE A 214 1.93 -11.02 -5.14
C PHE A 214 1.45 -10.09 -4.04
N PRO A 215 0.80 -8.98 -4.39
CA PRO A 215 0.28 -8.07 -3.39
C PRO A 215 -0.84 -8.73 -2.58
N ASN A 216 -0.96 -8.33 -1.31
CA ASN A 216 -1.88 -8.94 -0.35
C ASN A 216 -3.33 -9.01 -0.85
N TYR A 217 -3.81 -7.93 -1.49
CA TYR A 217 -5.18 -7.83 -2.03
C TYR A 217 -5.51 -8.91 -3.06
N GLU A 218 -4.52 -9.59 -3.65
CA GLU A 218 -4.75 -10.66 -4.61
C GLU A 218 -5.18 -11.99 -3.95
N PHE A 219 -4.80 -12.21 -2.69
CA PHE A 219 -5.13 -13.44 -1.96
C PHE A 219 -5.82 -13.19 -0.62
N GLY A 220 -6.03 -11.93 -0.24
CA GLY A 220 -6.55 -11.53 1.07
C GLY A 220 -5.59 -11.81 2.23
N THR A 221 -4.35 -12.19 1.91
CA THR A 221 -3.31 -12.49 2.88
C THR A 221 -1.93 -12.49 2.21
N GLY A 222 -0.91 -12.11 2.98
CA GLY A 222 0.50 -12.25 2.61
C GLY A 222 1.06 -13.58 3.07
N GLY A 223 2.36 -13.78 2.85
CA GLY A 223 3.02 -14.97 3.35
C GLY A 223 4.19 -15.48 2.51
N LEU A 224 4.50 -16.75 2.70
CA LEU A 224 5.53 -17.48 1.97
C LEU A 224 4.92 -18.74 1.38
N VAL A 225 5.22 -19.00 0.11
CA VAL A 225 4.96 -20.27 -0.57
C VAL A 225 6.29 -20.80 -1.06
N VAL A 226 6.63 -22.03 -0.73
CA VAL A 226 7.78 -22.74 -1.31
C VAL A 226 7.27 -23.98 -2.03
N SER A 227 7.32 -23.98 -3.36
CA SER A 227 6.87 -25.12 -4.15
C SER A 227 7.79 -26.32 -3.96
N LYS A 228 7.21 -27.51 -3.89
CA LYS A 228 7.90 -28.81 -3.88
C LYS A 228 8.18 -29.31 -5.30
N GLN A 229 7.44 -28.79 -6.27
CA GLN A 229 7.53 -29.13 -7.69
C GLN A 229 7.87 -27.88 -8.52
N ALA A 230 8.47 -28.10 -9.70
CA ALA A 230 8.85 -27.01 -10.59
C ALA A 230 7.62 -26.25 -11.09
N LEU A 231 7.62 -24.93 -10.90
CA LEU A 231 6.64 -24.02 -11.47
C LEU A 231 7.00 -23.69 -12.93
N GLU A 232 5.99 -23.46 -13.77
CA GLU A 232 6.20 -22.91 -15.10
C GLU A 232 6.35 -21.40 -14.99
N VAL A 233 7.54 -20.91 -15.31
CA VAL A 233 7.91 -19.49 -15.21
C VAL A 233 8.21 -18.93 -16.58
N ASN A 234 8.14 -17.61 -16.71
CA ASN A 234 8.53 -16.93 -17.93
C ASN A 234 10.04 -17.05 -18.17
N PHE A 235 10.49 -16.58 -19.34
CA PHE A 235 11.88 -16.70 -19.77
C PHE A 235 12.88 -16.05 -18.80
N ALA A 236 12.50 -14.90 -18.23
CA ALA A 236 13.30 -14.14 -17.27
C ALA A 236 13.19 -14.66 -15.82
N ARG A 237 12.40 -15.71 -15.58
CA ARG A 237 12.15 -16.35 -14.28
C ARG A 237 11.76 -15.38 -13.17
N ASN A 238 11.04 -14.31 -13.52
CA ASN A 238 10.55 -13.30 -12.59
C ASN A 238 9.02 -13.31 -12.43
N ASP A 239 8.33 -14.18 -13.17
CA ASP A 239 6.89 -14.40 -13.02
C ASP A 239 6.50 -15.83 -13.41
N ILE A 240 5.35 -16.26 -12.89
CA ILE A 240 4.75 -17.58 -13.14
C ILE A 240 3.82 -17.48 -14.34
N LEU A 241 3.90 -18.43 -15.26
CA LEU A 241 2.98 -18.58 -16.39
C LEU A 241 1.64 -19.13 -15.88
N ARG A 242 0.85 -18.29 -15.22
CA ARG A 242 -0.38 -18.67 -14.48
C ARG A 242 -1.40 -19.44 -15.33
N HIS A 243 -1.45 -19.15 -16.63
CA HIS A 243 -2.34 -19.81 -17.58
C HIS A 243 -1.91 -21.25 -17.94
N LYS A 244 -0.63 -21.61 -17.72
CA LYS A 244 -0.09 -22.95 -18.01
C LYS A 244 0.22 -23.76 -16.77
N CYS A 245 0.70 -23.12 -15.71
CA CYS A 245 1.21 -23.81 -14.52
C CYS A 245 0.09 -24.43 -13.66
N GLU A 246 -0.15 -25.74 -13.83
CA GLU A 246 -1.14 -26.49 -13.03
C GLU A 246 -0.79 -26.54 -11.54
N VAL A 247 0.49 -26.69 -11.20
CA VAL A 247 0.97 -26.69 -9.81
C VAL A 247 0.61 -25.36 -9.14
N TRP A 248 0.90 -24.23 -9.81
CA TRP A 248 0.53 -22.92 -9.29
C TRP A 248 -0.98 -22.75 -9.19
N ARG A 249 -1.76 -23.24 -10.16
CA ARG A 249 -3.23 -23.13 -10.12
C ARG A 249 -3.81 -23.80 -8.87
N ARG A 250 -3.30 -24.97 -8.48
CA ARG A 250 -3.70 -25.66 -7.24
C ARG A 250 -3.30 -24.90 -5.99
N ILE A 251 -2.05 -24.42 -5.93
CA ILE A 251 -1.55 -23.60 -4.81
C ILE A 251 -2.38 -22.31 -4.67
N ALA A 252 -2.58 -21.57 -5.76
CA ALA A 252 -3.31 -20.32 -5.79
C ALA A 252 -4.77 -20.52 -5.35
N LYS A 253 -5.41 -21.62 -5.76
CA LYS A 253 -6.76 -21.98 -5.30
C LYS A 253 -6.79 -22.18 -3.79
N HIS A 254 -5.83 -22.92 -3.23
CA HIS A 254 -5.72 -23.12 -1.79
C HIS A 254 -5.53 -21.80 -1.03
N MET A 255 -4.63 -20.95 -1.52
CA MET A 255 -4.37 -19.62 -0.94
C MET A 255 -5.61 -18.73 -0.94
N LYS A 256 -6.34 -18.69 -2.07
CA LYS A 256 -7.59 -17.93 -2.18
C LYS A 256 -8.66 -18.44 -1.22
N THR A 257 -8.87 -19.75 -1.14
CA THR A 257 -9.83 -20.34 -0.20
C THR A 257 -9.50 -20.00 1.25
N TYR A 258 -8.22 -20.07 1.62
CA TYR A 258 -7.77 -19.65 2.95
C TYR A 258 -8.06 -18.17 3.21
N GLY A 259 -7.70 -17.30 2.26
CA GLY A 259 -7.96 -15.86 2.33
C GLY A 259 -9.44 -15.54 2.51
N LEU A 260 -10.30 -16.15 1.68
CA LEU A 260 -11.75 -15.98 1.77
C LEU A 260 -12.31 -16.37 3.14
N ASN A 261 -11.98 -17.56 3.64
CA ASN A 261 -12.48 -18.04 4.93
C ASN A 261 -12.06 -17.13 6.09
N LYS A 262 -10.84 -16.59 6.03
CA LYS A 262 -10.28 -15.72 7.06
C LYS A 262 -10.83 -14.29 6.99
N VAL A 263 -11.08 -13.78 5.79
CA VAL A 263 -11.49 -12.37 5.59
C VAL A 263 -13.00 -12.22 5.70
N ALA A 264 -13.79 -13.11 5.10
CA ALA A 264 -15.25 -13.03 5.10
C ALA A 264 -15.88 -13.14 6.50
N SER A 265 -15.20 -13.79 7.44
CA SER A 265 -15.70 -13.98 8.82
C SER A 265 -15.40 -12.80 9.77
N LYS A 266 -14.75 -11.72 9.29
CA LYS A 266 -14.33 -10.61 10.15
C LYS A 266 -15.38 -9.51 10.27
N VAL A 267 -15.46 -8.96 11.48
CA VAL A 267 -16.25 -7.76 11.79
C VAL A 267 -15.60 -6.48 11.25
N SER A 268 -14.26 -6.44 11.19
CA SER A 268 -13.49 -5.29 10.72
C SER A 268 -12.42 -5.73 9.72
N LEU A 269 -12.33 -4.99 8.62
CA LEU A 269 -11.46 -5.29 7.47
C LEU A 269 -10.38 -4.22 7.33
N THR A 270 -9.15 -4.65 7.02
CA THR A 270 -8.12 -3.73 6.51
C THR A 270 -8.47 -3.29 5.08
N LYS A 271 -7.73 -2.30 4.56
CA LYS A 271 -7.91 -1.84 3.17
C LYS A 271 -7.71 -2.99 2.17
N GLU A 272 -6.62 -3.74 2.30
CA GLU A 272 -6.25 -4.84 1.40
C GLU A 272 -7.27 -5.98 1.45
N GLU A 273 -7.83 -6.26 2.63
CA GLU A 273 -8.88 -7.27 2.83
C GLU A 273 -10.19 -6.84 2.17
N ARG A 274 -10.55 -5.55 2.26
CA ARG A 274 -11.72 -4.99 1.58
C ARG A 274 -11.55 -5.00 0.06
N ASP A 275 -10.36 -4.65 -0.42
CA ASP A 275 -10.02 -4.68 -1.85
C ASP A 275 -10.02 -6.11 -2.41
N PHE A 276 -9.55 -7.09 -1.63
CA PHE A 276 -9.64 -8.51 -1.97
C PHE A 276 -11.10 -8.97 -2.13
N LEU A 277 -11.96 -8.70 -1.14
CA LEU A 277 -13.37 -9.09 -1.21
C LEU A 277 -14.11 -8.42 -2.35
N ALA A 278 -13.91 -7.11 -2.54
CA ALA A 278 -14.52 -6.38 -3.66
C ALA A 278 -14.10 -6.98 -5.00
N ARG A 279 -12.82 -7.33 -5.17
CA ARG A 279 -12.31 -7.96 -6.39
C ARG A 279 -12.93 -9.34 -6.64
N GLU A 280 -12.96 -10.22 -5.64
CA GLU A 280 -13.54 -11.55 -5.80
C GLU A 280 -15.06 -11.47 -6.07
N TRP A 281 -15.74 -10.48 -5.49
CA TRP A 281 -17.14 -10.21 -5.76
C TRP A 281 -17.36 -9.70 -7.19
N SER A 282 -16.57 -8.73 -7.66
CA SER A 282 -16.63 -8.24 -9.04
C SER A 282 -16.43 -9.38 -10.05
N TYR A 283 -15.46 -10.27 -9.80
CA TYR A 283 -15.19 -11.40 -10.69
C TYR A 283 -16.15 -12.59 -10.56
N GLY A 284 -17.05 -12.59 -9.57
CA GLY A 284 -17.98 -13.70 -9.34
C GLY A 284 -17.26 -15.00 -8.96
N THR A 285 -16.13 -14.90 -8.27
CA THR A 285 -15.33 -16.05 -7.83
C THR A 285 -15.68 -16.51 -6.43
N LEU A 286 -16.59 -15.80 -5.76
CA LEU A 286 -17.08 -16.15 -4.43
C LEU A 286 -18.08 -17.30 -4.47
N PRO A 287 -18.04 -18.20 -3.48
CA PRO A 287 -19.14 -19.14 -3.24
C PRO A 287 -20.47 -18.41 -3.01
N PRO A 288 -21.62 -18.97 -3.45
CA PRO A 288 -22.93 -18.32 -3.31
C PRO A 288 -23.31 -17.95 -1.86
N ASP A 289 -22.92 -18.76 -0.87
CA ASP A 289 -23.13 -18.48 0.55
C ASP A 289 -22.36 -17.23 1.00
N LYS A 290 -21.11 -17.08 0.53
CA LYS A 290 -20.28 -15.91 0.83
C LYS A 290 -20.73 -14.66 0.11
N GLU A 291 -21.23 -14.78 -1.11
CA GLU A 291 -21.80 -13.67 -1.85
C GLU A 291 -23.02 -13.06 -1.14
N LEU A 292 -23.85 -13.90 -0.50
CA LEU A 292 -24.98 -13.43 0.30
C LEU A 292 -24.51 -12.71 1.58
N GLU A 293 -23.49 -13.25 2.27
CA GLU A 293 -22.90 -12.62 3.47
C GLU A 293 -22.32 -11.23 3.17
N LEU A 294 -21.80 -10.99 1.96
CA LEU A 294 -21.19 -9.71 1.60
C LEU A 294 -22.17 -8.52 1.57
N ARG A 295 -23.48 -8.75 1.55
CA ARG A 295 -24.47 -7.66 1.55
C ARG A 295 -24.33 -6.75 2.77
N ASP A 296 -24.00 -7.33 3.92
CA ASP A 296 -23.87 -6.62 5.19
C ASP A 296 -22.41 -6.25 5.52
N VAL A 297 -21.46 -6.67 4.67
CA VAL A 297 -20.04 -6.34 4.84
C VAL A 297 -19.78 -4.91 4.36
N LYS A 298 -19.01 -4.16 5.13
CA LYS A 298 -18.65 -2.76 4.85
C LYS A 298 -17.60 -2.64 3.73
N LEU A 299 -18.01 -2.92 2.49
CA LEU A 299 -17.15 -2.93 1.30
C LEU A 299 -17.03 -1.56 0.60
N PHE A 300 -18.01 -0.69 0.80
CA PHE A 300 -18.08 0.61 0.17
C PHE A 300 -17.52 1.68 1.12
N THR A 301 -17.07 2.80 0.57
CA THR A 301 -16.63 3.98 1.33
C THR A 301 -17.50 5.17 0.92
N ASP A 302 -18.12 5.85 1.88
CA ASP A 302 -18.88 7.08 1.66
C ASP A 302 -17.97 8.31 1.56
N ALA A 303 -18.52 9.46 1.17
CA ALA A 303 -17.79 10.72 1.00
C ALA A 303 -17.20 11.30 2.32
N THR A 304 -17.54 10.73 3.47
CA THR A 304 -16.94 11.08 4.77
C THR A 304 -15.77 10.18 5.14
N GLY A 305 -15.50 9.15 4.34
CA GLY A 305 -14.46 8.15 4.59
C GLY A 305 -14.94 6.99 5.47
N ARG A 306 -16.22 6.93 5.85
CA ARG A 306 -16.75 5.79 6.60
C ARG A 306 -17.07 4.64 5.65
N HIS A 307 -16.88 3.43 6.16
CA HIS A 307 -17.19 2.23 5.41
C HIS A 307 -18.65 1.80 5.63
N CYS A 308 -19.34 1.52 4.52
CA CYS A 308 -20.76 1.18 4.45
C CYS A 308 -20.99 -0.12 3.66
N SER A 309 -22.13 -0.75 3.91
CA SER A 309 -22.55 -2.03 3.34
C SER A 309 -23.47 -1.84 2.13
N LEU A 310 -23.74 -2.91 1.38
CA LEU A 310 -24.73 -2.85 0.31
C LEU A 310 -26.13 -2.55 0.86
N THR A 311 -26.44 -3.04 2.07
CA THR A 311 -27.67 -2.74 2.79
C THR A 311 -27.80 -1.24 3.09
N ASP A 312 -26.70 -0.54 3.37
CA ASP A 312 -26.74 0.92 3.55
C ASP A 312 -27.06 1.64 2.23
N LEU A 313 -26.48 1.17 1.11
CA LEU A 313 -26.72 1.73 -0.22
C LEU A 313 -28.17 1.52 -0.68
N SER A 314 -28.74 0.34 -0.43
CA SER A 314 -30.12 0.03 -0.85
C SER A 314 -31.19 0.79 -0.06
N ASN A 315 -30.85 1.25 1.15
CA ASN A 315 -31.72 2.10 1.97
C ASN A 315 -31.60 3.59 1.63
N ALA A 316 -30.68 3.98 0.73
CA ALA A 316 -30.53 5.36 0.33
C ALA A 316 -31.73 5.83 -0.51
N SER A 317 -32.15 7.09 -0.32
CA SER A 317 -33.15 7.71 -1.17
C SER A 317 -32.57 8.16 -2.52
N ARG A 318 -31.30 8.56 -2.52
CA ARG A 318 -30.52 8.96 -3.70
C ARG A 318 -29.07 8.52 -3.54
N LEU A 319 -28.46 8.05 -4.62
CA LEU A 319 -27.06 7.64 -4.69
C LEU A 319 -26.30 8.57 -5.64
N ALA A 320 -25.15 9.06 -5.20
CA ALA A 320 -24.21 9.81 -6.03
C ALA A 320 -22.77 9.38 -5.71
N VAL A 321 -21.81 9.83 -6.51
CA VAL A 321 -20.38 9.62 -6.24
C VAL A 321 -19.67 10.96 -6.28
N ALA A 322 -18.83 11.23 -5.28
CA ALA A 322 -17.94 12.38 -5.25
C ALA A 322 -16.64 12.06 -6.00
N ARG A 323 -16.19 12.97 -6.86
CA ARG A 323 -14.94 12.84 -7.62
C ARG A 323 -14.08 14.09 -7.49
N GLY A 324 -12.77 13.90 -7.45
CA GLY A 324 -11.80 14.99 -7.46
C GLY A 324 -12.16 16.13 -6.49
N SER A 325 -12.20 17.36 -7.01
CA SER A 325 -12.51 18.57 -6.23
C SER A 325 -13.91 18.59 -5.61
N HIS A 326 -14.87 17.81 -6.13
CA HIS A 326 -16.23 17.73 -5.59
C HIS A 326 -16.35 16.89 -4.31
N GLY A 327 -15.22 16.43 -3.74
CA GLY A 327 -15.18 15.74 -2.45
C GLY A 327 -15.91 16.51 -1.33
N ARG A 328 -15.71 17.83 -1.25
CA ARG A 328 -16.34 18.69 -0.21
C ARG A 328 -17.84 18.79 -0.38
N ILE A 329 -18.31 19.09 -1.60
CA ILE A 329 -19.74 19.15 -1.91
C ILE A 329 -20.40 17.79 -1.65
N GLY A 330 -19.76 16.69 -2.06
CA GLY A 330 -20.24 15.34 -1.81
C GLY A 330 -20.37 15.04 -0.31
N ASN A 331 -19.36 15.39 0.48
CA ASN A 331 -19.39 15.22 1.94
C ASN A 331 -20.53 16.04 2.58
N LYS A 332 -20.72 17.30 2.16
CA LYS A 332 -21.83 18.14 2.61
C LYS A 332 -23.19 17.52 2.29
N LEU A 333 -23.43 17.16 1.03
CA LEU A 333 -24.69 16.56 0.58
C LEU A 333 -25.00 15.26 1.34
N HIS A 334 -23.95 14.49 1.66
CA HIS A 334 -24.07 13.29 2.50
C HIS A 334 -24.45 13.60 3.94
N ARG A 335 -23.76 14.54 4.59
CA ARG A 335 -24.04 14.94 5.99
C ARG A 335 -25.42 15.56 6.17
N GLU A 336 -25.89 16.31 5.17
CA GLU A 336 -27.24 16.91 5.16
C GLU A 336 -28.36 15.91 4.82
N GLY A 337 -28.02 14.65 4.50
CA GLY A 337 -29.00 13.62 4.14
C GLY A 337 -29.69 13.85 2.78
N LYS A 338 -29.14 14.73 1.94
CA LYS A 338 -29.70 15.05 0.61
C LYS A 338 -29.43 13.95 -0.41
N ALA A 339 -28.33 13.23 -0.26
CA ALA A 339 -28.00 12.03 -1.02
C ALA A 339 -27.00 11.17 -0.25
N PHE A 340 -26.99 9.87 -0.48
CA PHE A 340 -25.93 8.98 -0.05
C PHE A 340 -24.79 9.07 -1.08
N VAL A 341 -23.68 9.69 -0.70
CA VAL A 341 -22.59 9.98 -1.64
C VAL A 341 -21.42 9.05 -1.36
N LEU A 342 -21.03 8.27 -2.36
CA LEU A 342 -19.86 7.39 -2.32
C LEU A 342 -18.58 8.19 -2.59
N ALA A 343 -17.48 7.79 -1.94
CA ALA A 343 -16.15 8.29 -2.28
C ALA A 343 -15.64 7.63 -3.57
N GLU A 344 -14.78 8.36 -4.30
CA GLU A 344 -14.11 7.87 -5.51
C GLU A 344 -13.30 6.59 -5.26
N GLU A 345 -12.74 6.42 -4.07
CA GLU A 345 -12.01 5.20 -3.65
C GLU A 345 -12.87 3.94 -3.82
N THR A 346 -14.19 4.04 -3.64
CA THR A 346 -15.11 2.92 -3.90
C THR A 346 -15.04 2.48 -5.36
N LEU A 347 -15.02 3.42 -6.31
CA LEU A 347 -14.90 3.09 -7.73
C LEU A 347 -13.55 2.44 -8.03
N SER A 348 -12.46 3.00 -7.48
CA SER A 348 -11.11 2.45 -7.64
C SER A 348 -11.00 1.01 -7.11
N ARG A 349 -11.59 0.75 -5.94
CA ARG A 349 -11.63 -0.58 -5.31
C ARG A 349 -12.31 -1.63 -6.19
N PHE A 350 -13.44 -1.27 -6.80
CA PHE A 350 -14.17 -2.15 -7.71
C PHE A 350 -13.61 -2.14 -9.14
N ARG A 351 -12.58 -1.32 -9.42
CA ARG A 351 -11.94 -1.14 -10.73
C ARG A 351 -12.92 -0.69 -11.81
N VAL A 352 -13.80 0.24 -11.45
CA VAL A 352 -14.81 0.82 -12.32
C VAL A 352 -14.64 2.33 -12.44
N HIS A 353 -15.22 2.93 -13.48
CA HIS A 353 -15.07 4.35 -13.77
C HIS A 353 -16.36 5.14 -13.57
N SER A 354 -17.48 4.50 -13.27
CA SER A 354 -18.77 5.17 -13.04
C SER A 354 -19.59 4.51 -11.95
N LEU A 355 -20.55 5.27 -11.40
CA LEU A 355 -21.55 4.71 -10.49
C LEU A 355 -22.38 3.66 -11.22
N ASP A 356 -22.72 3.88 -12.49
CA ASP A 356 -23.50 2.91 -13.27
C ASP A 356 -22.75 1.58 -13.46
N ASP A 357 -21.45 1.61 -13.74
CA ASP A 357 -20.61 0.40 -13.81
C ASP A 357 -20.62 -0.37 -12.47
N LEU A 358 -20.51 0.36 -11.34
CA LEU A 358 -20.58 -0.24 -10.01
C LEU A 358 -21.95 -0.89 -9.77
N LEU A 359 -23.02 -0.21 -10.14
CA LEU A 359 -24.38 -0.72 -10.00
C LEU A 359 -24.63 -1.91 -10.93
N GLY A 360 -24.01 -1.96 -12.11
CA GLY A 360 -24.02 -3.12 -12.99
C GLY A 360 -23.41 -4.36 -12.32
N ILE A 361 -22.28 -4.21 -11.65
CA ILE A 361 -21.69 -5.30 -10.85
C ILE A 361 -22.65 -5.74 -9.75
N ILE A 362 -23.24 -4.79 -9.01
CA ILE A 362 -24.19 -5.11 -7.93
C ILE A 362 -25.41 -5.84 -8.47
N GLU A 363 -25.99 -5.40 -9.58
CA GLU A 363 -27.14 -6.04 -10.21
C GLU A 363 -26.81 -7.45 -10.69
N ASP A 364 -25.68 -7.64 -11.38
CA ASP A 364 -25.25 -8.94 -11.88
C ASP A 364 -25.11 -9.96 -10.75
N ARG A 365 -24.55 -9.52 -9.62
CA ARG A 365 -24.22 -10.35 -8.46
C ARG A 365 -25.39 -10.58 -7.52
N THR A 366 -26.22 -9.57 -7.30
CA THR A 366 -27.27 -9.61 -6.26
C THR A 366 -28.69 -9.64 -6.80
N LYS A 367 -28.85 -9.41 -8.12
CA LYS A 367 -30.14 -9.21 -8.80
C LYS A 367 -30.92 -8.00 -8.30
N MET A 368 -30.24 -7.07 -7.62
CA MET A 368 -30.80 -5.82 -7.13
C MET A 368 -30.40 -4.67 -8.06
N ASP A 369 -31.38 -4.05 -8.71
CA ASP A 369 -31.16 -2.86 -9.52
C ASP A 369 -31.36 -1.59 -8.69
N LEU A 370 -30.26 -0.85 -8.47
CA LEU A 370 -30.26 0.41 -7.72
C LEU A 370 -30.21 1.64 -8.63
N ARG A 371 -30.27 1.49 -9.96
CA ARG A 371 -30.13 2.64 -10.88
C ARG A 371 -31.19 3.70 -10.68
N HIS A 372 -32.39 3.29 -10.26
CA HIS A 372 -33.49 4.20 -9.92
C HIS A 372 -33.16 5.16 -8.76
N LEU A 373 -32.16 4.86 -7.93
CA LEU A 373 -31.68 5.73 -6.85
C LEU A 373 -30.65 6.75 -7.34
N THR A 374 -30.10 6.61 -8.55
CA THR A 374 -28.97 7.44 -8.99
C THR A 374 -29.36 8.90 -9.17
N ALA A 375 -28.45 9.80 -8.78
CA ALA A 375 -28.56 11.23 -8.99
C ALA A 375 -27.22 11.81 -9.41
N SER A 376 -27.25 12.78 -10.33
CA SER A 376 -26.06 13.56 -10.68
C SER A 376 -25.63 14.39 -9.48
N LEU A 377 -24.33 14.36 -9.15
CA LEU A 377 -23.81 15.18 -8.07
C LEU A 377 -23.92 16.67 -8.42
N GLU A 378 -23.72 17.02 -9.69
CA GLU A 378 -23.83 18.38 -10.22
C GLU A 378 -25.25 18.92 -10.05
N SER A 379 -26.27 18.10 -10.32
CA SER A 379 -27.67 18.52 -10.14
C SER A 379 -28.03 18.68 -8.66
N LEU A 380 -27.49 17.83 -7.79
CA LEU A 380 -27.65 17.96 -6.33
C LEU A 380 -26.86 19.15 -5.76
N ALA A 381 -25.77 19.52 -6.42
CA ALA A 381 -24.91 20.63 -6.06
C ALA A 381 -25.44 22.00 -6.54
N LEU A 382 -26.48 22.05 -7.37
CA LEU A 382 -27.11 23.31 -7.80
C LEU A 382 -27.53 24.14 -6.57
N GLY A 383 -26.86 25.28 -6.39
CA GLY A 383 -27.05 26.18 -5.22
C GLY A 383 -26.10 25.94 -4.05
N CYS A 384 -25.21 24.94 -4.13
CA CYS A 384 -24.03 24.85 -3.27
C CYS A 384 -22.91 25.65 -3.95
N THR A 385 -22.45 26.73 -3.32
CA THR A 385 -21.26 27.44 -3.81
C THR A 385 -20.04 26.97 -3.05
N GLU A 386 -18.88 26.79 -3.69
CA GLU A 386 -17.61 26.64 -2.96
C GLU A 386 -17.07 28.03 -2.62
N THR A 387 -17.90 28.85 -1.96
CA THR A 387 -17.50 30.17 -1.52
C THR A 387 -16.66 30.05 -0.23
N TYR A 388 -15.54 30.74 -0.22
CA TYR A 388 -14.68 30.96 0.94
C TYR A 388 -14.50 32.46 1.08
N LEU A 389 -15.52 33.12 1.63
CA LEU A 389 -15.55 34.57 1.76
C LEU A 389 -15.09 34.93 3.16
N VAL A 390 -13.95 35.60 3.28
CA VAL A 390 -13.54 36.24 4.53
C VAL A 390 -14.41 37.49 4.72
N THR A 391 -15.01 37.63 5.89
CA THR A 391 -15.77 38.82 6.28
C THR A 391 -14.87 39.73 7.10
N ALA A 392 -14.76 41.01 6.70
CA ALA A 392 -13.99 41.99 7.45
C ALA A 392 -14.60 42.21 8.84
N ASP A 393 -13.78 42.50 9.85
CA ASP A 393 -14.24 42.68 11.24
C ASP A 393 -15.31 43.77 11.36
N GLU A 394 -15.22 44.84 10.54
CA GLU A 394 -16.15 45.96 10.51
C GLU A 394 -17.53 45.59 9.96
N GLU A 395 -17.61 44.49 9.20
CA GLU A 395 -18.83 43.98 8.57
C GLU A 395 -19.53 42.92 9.44
N LEU A 396 -18.87 42.44 10.51
CA LEU A 396 -19.43 41.44 11.41
C LEU A 396 -20.47 42.06 12.36
N PRO A 397 -21.58 41.35 12.63
CA PRO A 397 -22.46 41.67 13.75
C PRO A 397 -21.66 41.76 15.06
N VAL A 398 -22.02 42.71 15.93
CA VAL A 398 -21.28 43.00 17.17
C VAL A 398 -21.14 41.76 18.06
N GLU A 399 -22.15 40.89 18.07
CA GLU A 399 -22.15 39.62 18.79
C GLU A 399 -21.06 38.67 18.27
N GLU A 400 -20.99 38.50 16.94
CA GLU A 400 -20.02 37.62 16.28
C GLU A 400 -18.59 38.16 16.47
N LEU A 401 -18.40 39.48 16.33
CA LEU A 401 -17.12 40.14 16.58
C LEU A 401 -16.67 39.98 18.04
N CYS A 402 -17.59 40.05 19.00
CA CYS A 402 -17.29 39.80 20.41
C CYS A 402 -16.81 38.35 20.65
N MET A 403 -17.43 37.36 19.99
CA MET A 403 -17.01 35.96 20.10
C MET A 403 -15.65 35.73 19.44
N LEU A 404 -15.44 36.24 18.23
CA LEU A 404 -14.16 36.17 17.52
C LEU A 404 -13.04 36.83 18.33
N THR A 405 -13.32 38.00 18.93
CA THR A 405 -12.39 38.71 19.81
C THR A 405 -12.07 37.89 21.07
N ALA A 406 -13.06 37.23 21.68
CA ALA A 406 -12.84 36.37 22.83
C ALA A 406 -11.94 35.17 22.48
N LEU A 407 -12.14 34.59 21.30
CA LEU A 407 -11.30 33.51 20.77
C LEU A 407 -9.86 34.01 20.53
N ARG A 408 -9.69 35.14 19.83
CA ARG A 408 -8.38 35.77 19.57
C ARG A 408 -7.60 36.06 20.84
N GLN A 409 -8.24 36.61 21.88
CA GLN A 409 -7.56 36.88 23.17
C GLN A 409 -7.11 35.63 23.92
N LYS A 410 -7.71 34.48 23.62
CA LYS A 410 -7.34 33.17 24.19
C LYS A 410 -6.48 32.34 23.27
N HIS A 411 -6.24 32.83 22.05
CA HIS A 411 -5.59 32.11 20.99
C HIS A 411 -4.13 31.77 21.31
N GLU A 412 -3.37 32.71 21.89
CA GLU A 412 -1.98 32.48 22.26
C GLU A 412 -1.83 31.29 23.22
N LYS A 413 -2.72 31.20 24.22
CA LYS A 413 -2.74 30.10 25.20
C LYS A 413 -3.10 28.76 24.56
N PHE A 414 -3.95 28.76 23.53
CA PHE A 414 -4.29 27.58 22.75
C PHE A 414 -3.12 27.13 21.86
N HIS A 415 -2.51 28.09 21.16
CA HIS A 415 -1.40 27.88 20.23
C HIS A 415 -0.17 27.24 20.89
N GLN A 416 0.07 27.49 22.19
CA GLN A 416 1.15 26.84 22.96
C GLN A 416 1.15 25.30 22.84
N TRP A 417 0.01 24.67 22.55
CA TRP A 417 -0.09 23.21 22.41
C TRP A 417 0.49 22.69 21.09
N PHE A 418 0.81 23.58 20.14
CA PHE A 418 1.35 23.27 18.82
C PHE A 418 2.82 23.70 18.67
N LEU A 419 3.48 24.12 19.76
CA LEU A 419 4.86 24.61 19.74
C LEU A 419 5.94 23.54 19.90
N THR A 420 5.57 22.31 20.28
CA THR A 420 6.53 21.25 20.60
C THR A 420 6.50 20.13 19.56
N GLY A 421 7.68 19.74 19.05
CA GLY A 421 7.86 18.63 18.10
C GLY A 421 8.60 19.04 16.82
N GLU A 422 8.90 18.08 15.95
CA GLU A 422 9.61 18.30 14.67
C GLU A 422 8.82 19.16 13.65
N ARG A 423 7.55 19.46 13.93
CA ARG A 423 6.67 20.29 13.10
C ARG A 423 5.83 21.25 13.95
N SER A 424 6.49 22.22 14.59
CA SER A 424 5.82 23.31 15.31
C SER A 424 5.07 24.22 14.33
N SER A 425 3.79 24.50 14.59
CA SER A 425 3.02 25.45 13.77
C SER A 425 3.24 26.88 14.27
N GLY A 426 3.43 27.83 13.35
CA GLY A 426 3.40 29.26 13.68
C GLY A 426 2.03 29.69 14.19
N MET A 427 1.96 30.81 14.90
CA MET A 427 0.68 31.39 15.32
C MET A 427 -0.02 31.96 14.07
N ARG A 428 -1.29 31.56 13.86
CA ARG A 428 -2.08 31.99 12.70
C ARG A 428 -2.99 33.16 13.04
N GLU A 429 -3.35 33.97 12.06
CA GLU A 429 -4.39 34.99 12.23
C GLU A 429 -5.77 34.33 12.25
N LEU A 430 -6.61 34.66 13.24
CA LEU A 430 -8.00 34.17 13.26
C LEU A 430 -8.91 35.19 12.62
N GLN A 431 -9.62 34.77 11.60
CA GLN A 431 -10.62 35.57 10.88
C GLN A 431 -11.98 34.90 10.95
N SER A 432 -13.01 35.57 10.44
CA SER A 432 -14.32 34.94 10.25
C SER A 432 -14.78 35.08 8.80
N GLY A 433 -15.63 34.15 8.37
CA GLY A 433 -16.09 34.13 6.99
C GLY A 433 -17.30 33.24 6.77
N GLU A 434 -17.82 33.32 5.56
CA GLU A 434 -18.90 32.46 5.09
C GLU A 434 -18.35 31.40 4.14
N SER A 435 -18.67 30.15 4.46
CA SER A 435 -18.53 29.04 3.53
C SER A 435 -19.76 28.16 3.59
N ASP A 436 -20.17 27.71 2.42
CA ASP A 436 -21.23 26.72 2.28
C ASP A 436 -20.72 25.29 2.52
N VAL A 437 -19.42 25.03 2.42
CA VAL A 437 -18.85 23.68 2.38
C VAL A 437 -17.89 23.36 3.53
N ALA A 438 -17.44 24.38 4.27
CA ALA A 438 -16.48 24.23 5.36
C ALA A 438 -16.96 24.90 6.65
N LEU A 439 -16.62 24.30 7.81
CA LEU A 439 -16.88 24.90 9.13
C LEU A 439 -15.81 25.95 9.49
N ALA A 440 -14.60 25.73 9.01
CA ALA A 440 -13.46 26.64 9.02
C ALA A 440 -12.54 26.25 7.87
N TRP A 441 -11.56 27.10 7.54
CA TRP A 441 -10.51 26.77 6.56
C TRP A 441 -9.22 27.51 6.88
N THR A 442 -8.09 26.95 6.44
CA THR A 442 -6.77 27.54 6.62
C THR A 442 -5.92 27.40 5.36
N ASP A 443 -4.93 28.28 5.21
CA ASP A 443 -3.83 28.11 4.25
C ASP A 443 -2.71 27.20 4.79
N GLY A 444 -2.86 26.67 6.00
CA GLY A 444 -1.87 25.84 6.69
C GLY A 444 -0.70 26.63 7.30
N ALA A 445 -0.64 27.95 7.10
CA ALA A 445 0.55 28.74 7.44
C ALA A 445 0.23 30.06 8.14
N SER A 446 -0.61 30.92 7.56
CA SER A 446 -0.77 32.30 7.99
C SER A 446 -2.12 32.61 8.64
N TYR A 447 -3.21 31.95 8.25
CA TYR A 447 -4.55 32.28 8.77
C TYR A 447 -5.43 31.05 8.99
N ILE A 448 -6.41 31.19 9.86
CA ILE A 448 -7.56 30.29 10.01
C ILE A 448 -8.83 31.14 10.00
N VAL A 449 -9.76 30.83 9.11
CA VAL A 449 -11.06 31.50 9.04
C VAL A 449 -12.11 30.61 9.70
N MET A 450 -12.73 31.12 10.76
CA MET A 450 -13.84 30.43 11.43
C MET A 450 -15.17 30.78 10.77
N GLY A 451 -15.94 29.76 10.39
CA GLY A 451 -17.25 29.96 9.81
C GLY A 451 -18.18 30.73 10.75
N ARG A 452 -18.87 31.76 10.23
CA ARG A 452 -19.80 32.60 11.01
C ARG A 452 -20.87 31.78 11.73
N LYS A 453 -21.37 30.70 11.10
CA LYS A 453 -22.31 29.75 11.71
C LYS A 453 -21.74 29.07 12.96
N GLU A 454 -20.44 28.76 12.99
CA GLU A 454 -19.79 28.16 14.17
C GLU A 454 -19.65 29.19 15.30
N LEU A 455 -19.37 30.46 14.99
CA LEU A 455 -19.40 31.54 16.00
C LEU A 455 -20.82 31.69 16.59
N GLN A 456 -21.84 31.72 15.75
CA GLN A 456 -23.25 31.79 16.17
C GLN A 456 -23.65 30.61 17.06
N LYS A 457 -23.25 29.40 16.67
CA LYS A 457 -23.47 28.18 17.45
C LYS A 457 -22.73 28.21 18.79
N ALA A 458 -21.51 28.73 18.83
CA ALA A 458 -20.75 28.93 20.06
C ALA A 458 -21.48 29.87 21.04
N MET A 459 -22.01 30.98 20.53
CA MET A 459 -22.81 31.93 21.32
C MET A 459 -24.10 31.30 21.85
N ALA A 460 -24.83 30.57 21.00
CA ALA A 460 -26.11 29.97 21.37
C ALA A 460 -25.98 28.84 22.40
N ARG A 461 -24.90 28.04 22.32
CA ARG A 461 -24.71 26.85 23.17
C ARG A 461 -23.74 27.08 24.34
N GLY A 462 -23.25 28.30 24.51
CA GLY A 462 -22.33 28.69 25.58
C GLY A 462 -21.05 27.84 25.59
N VAL A 463 -20.70 27.29 26.76
CA VAL A 463 -19.47 26.49 26.93
C VAL A 463 -19.40 25.30 25.98
N ALA A 464 -20.52 24.58 25.77
CA ALA A 464 -20.54 23.43 24.86
C ALA A 464 -20.26 23.84 23.41
N GLY A 465 -20.82 24.97 22.97
CA GLY A 465 -20.54 25.51 21.64
C GLY A 465 -19.12 26.05 21.50
N CYS A 466 -18.58 26.71 22.54
CA CYS A 466 -17.18 27.15 22.56
C CYS A 466 -16.20 25.96 22.52
N PHE A 467 -16.56 24.83 23.12
CA PHE A 467 -15.76 23.60 23.06
C PHE A 467 -15.73 23.03 21.64
N GLU A 468 -16.88 22.95 20.98
CA GLU A 468 -16.96 22.53 19.56
C GLU A 468 -16.17 23.49 18.65
N LEU A 469 -16.25 24.80 18.89
CA LEU A 469 -15.47 25.81 18.16
C LEU A 469 -13.95 25.60 18.31
N LEU A 470 -13.47 25.25 19.51
CA LEU A 470 -12.06 24.95 19.76
C LEU A 470 -11.61 23.60 19.16
N LEU A 471 -12.51 22.62 19.04
CA LEU A 471 -12.22 21.38 18.31
C LEU A 471 -12.06 21.66 16.82
N THR A 472 -12.92 22.49 16.23
CA THR A 472 -12.75 22.97 14.85
C THR A 472 -11.42 23.69 14.70
N LEU A 473 -11.06 24.61 15.61
CA LEU A 473 -9.77 25.28 15.58
C LEU A 473 -8.58 24.29 15.69
N THR A 474 -8.73 23.23 16.49
CA THR A 474 -7.73 22.16 16.62
C THR A 474 -7.52 21.41 15.30
N HIS A 475 -8.61 21.12 14.58
CA HIS A 475 -8.57 20.50 13.25
C HIS A 475 -7.76 21.36 12.27
N GLU A 476 -8.08 22.65 12.15
CA GLU A 476 -7.40 23.55 11.21
C GLU A 476 -5.90 23.70 11.51
N TYR A 477 -5.51 23.73 12.79
CA TYR A 477 -4.10 23.78 13.17
C TYR A 477 -3.31 22.50 12.85
N CYS A 478 -3.98 21.37 12.64
CA CYS A 478 -3.33 20.12 12.27
C CYS A 478 -2.95 20.07 10.78
N HIS A 479 -3.53 20.93 9.94
CA HIS A 479 -3.18 21.06 8.53
C HIS A 479 -1.90 21.86 8.35
N ASP A 480 -0.96 21.33 7.57
CA ASP A 480 0.35 21.95 7.25
C ASP A 480 0.36 22.55 5.82
N SER A 481 -0.76 22.52 5.10
CA SER A 481 -0.94 23.02 3.74
C SER A 481 -2.33 23.62 3.54
N ALA A 482 -2.57 24.32 2.43
CA ALA A 482 -3.86 24.93 2.15
C ALA A 482 -4.98 23.89 2.05
N ASP A 483 -5.97 24.03 2.92
CA ASP A 483 -7.17 23.19 2.95
C ASP A 483 -8.14 23.50 1.81
N LEU A 484 -7.76 24.34 0.86
CA LEU A 484 -8.56 24.69 -0.29
C LEU A 484 -8.38 23.65 -1.42
N GLU A 485 -7.23 22.98 -1.52
CA GLU A 485 -6.91 22.08 -2.63
C GLU A 485 -7.01 20.57 -2.30
N SER A 486 -6.77 20.15 -1.05
CA SER A 486 -6.91 18.74 -0.64
C SER A 486 -7.28 18.61 0.85
N HIS A 487 -8.20 17.68 1.18
CA HIS A 487 -8.61 17.32 2.55
C HIS A 487 -8.07 15.94 2.93
N GLU A 488 -6.83 15.64 2.55
CA GLU A 488 -6.23 14.35 2.86
C GLU A 488 -5.68 14.36 4.30
N HIS A 489 -6.29 13.56 5.18
CA HIS A 489 -5.81 13.35 6.53
C HIS A 489 -4.79 12.20 6.54
N ASP A 490 -3.52 12.54 6.41
CA ASP A 490 -2.46 11.55 6.57
C ASP A 490 -2.34 11.08 8.03
N LEU A 491 -1.51 10.07 8.28
CA LEU A 491 -1.29 9.53 9.62
C LEU A 491 -0.72 10.58 10.59
N VAL A 492 -0.02 11.59 10.07
CA VAL A 492 0.57 12.67 10.86
C VAL A 492 -0.52 13.60 11.37
N PHE A 493 -1.44 14.01 10.49
CA PHE A 493 -2.64 14.77 10.84
C PHE A 493 -3.45 14.05 11.92
N LEU A 494 -3.76 12.77 11.69
CA LEU A 494 -4.57 11.97 12.61
C LEU A 494 -3.91 11.83 13.98
N SER A 495 -2.60 11.61 14.04
CA SER A 495 -1.84 11.53 15.30
C SER A 495 -1.86 12.86 16.05
N LYS A 496 -1.54 13.99 15.38
CA LYS A 496 -1.54 15.33 15.99
C LYS A 496 -2.90 15.67 16.59
N HIS A 497 -3.95 15.48 15.79
CA HIS A 497 -5.32 15.75 16.22
C HIS A 497 -5.73 14.86 17.40
N HIS A 498 -5.43 13.56 17.33
CA HIS A 498 -5.72 12.61 18.41
C HIS A 498 -5.01 12.99 19.71
N ASP A 499 -3.72 13.32 19.65
CA ASP A 499 -2.92 13.65 20.82
C ASP A 499 -3.48 14.89 21.54
N ILE A 500 -3.86 15.93 20.80
CA ILE A 500 -4.41 17.14 21.40
C ILE A 500 -5.79 16.88 22.01
N VAL A 501 -6.68 16.20 21.29
CA VAL A 501 -8.03 15.91 21.79
C VAL A 501 -7.98 14.98 23.01
N GLN A 502 -7.14 13.94 22.99
CA GLN A 502 -7.06 12.97 24.07
C GLN A 502 -6.33 13.54 25.29
N TYR A 503 -5.16 14.16 25.13
CA TYR A 503 -4.32 14.58 26.25
C TYR A 503 -4.61 16.00 26.73
N GLN A 504 -5.16 16.86 25.89
CA GLN A 504 -5.54 18.23 26.27
C GLN A 504 -7.05 18.43 26.39
N GLY A 505 -7.90 17.42 26.19
CA GLY A 505 -9.37 17.52 26.24
C GLY A 505 -9.92 18.22 27.50
N GLY A 506 -9.37 17.92 28.68
CA GLY A 506 -9.76 18.61 29.92
C GLY A 506 -9.35 20.09 29.96
N LYS A 507 -8.23 20.45 29.34
CA LYS A 507 -7.77 21.85 29.20
C LYS A 507 -8.53 22.57 28.10
N LEU A 508 -8.94 21.89 27.02
CA LEU A 508 -9.86 22.39 26.00
C LEU A 508 -11.18 22.82 26.62
N LEU A 509 -11.77 22.02 27.50
CA LEU A 509 -13.00 22.38 28.21
C LEU A 509 -12.82 23.63 29.09
N LYS A 510 -11.73 23.69 29.87
CA LYS A 510 -11.41 24.87 30.69
C LYS A 510 -11.20 26.12 29.82
N LEU A 511 -10.55 25.98 28.66
CA LEU A 511 -10.38 27.08 27.73
C LEU A 511 -11.71 27.53 27.12
N ALA A 512 -12.61 26.60 26.80
CA ALA A 512 -13.97 26.90 26.34
C ALA A 512 -14.76 27.70 27.38
N GLU A 513 -14.64 27.36 28.67
CA GLU A 513 -15.23 28.15 29.77
C GLU A 513 -14.67 29.58 29.84
N GLU A 514 -13.35 29.72 29.66
CA GLU A 514 -12.67 31.03 29.64
C GLU A 514 -13.09 31.88 28.44
N VAL A 515 -13.18 31.29 27.24
CA VAL A 515 -13.64 31.95 26.01
C VAL A 515 -15.09 32.40 26.19
N ASN A 516 -15.99 31.51 26.61
CA ASN A 516 -17.39 31.86 26.85
C ASN A 516 -17.53 32.97 27.90
N SER A 517 -16.78 32.90 29.00
CA SER A 517 -16.81 33.92 30.06
C SER A 517 -16.28 35.28 29.58
N LEU A 518 -15.31 35.30 28.68
CA LEU A 518 -14.81 36.52 28.06
C LEU A 518 -15.81 37.10 27.06
N TYR A 519 -16.39 36.26 26.21
CA TYR A 519 -17.47 36.65 25.29
C TYR A 519 -18.62 37.33 26.04
N LEU A 520 -19.14 36.72 27.11
CA LEU A 520 -20.24 37.31 27.90
C LEU A 520 -19.88 38.69 28.49
N ARG A 521 -18.61 38.90 28.87
CA ARG A 521 -18.12 40.20 29.36
C ARG A 521 -18.03 41.23 28.24
N LEU A 522 -17.54 40.84 27.07
CA LEU A 522 -17.44 41.70 25.88
C LEU A 522 -18.83 42.09 25.39
N ALA A 523 -19.73 41.11 25.24
CA ALA A 523 -21.12 41.32 24.82
C ALA A 523 -21.87 42.27 25.77
N LYS A 524 -21.70 42.10 27.09
CA LYS A 524 -22.29 43.02 28.09
C LYS A 524 -21.75 44.45 27.98
N ARG A 525 -20.45 44.63 27.71
CA ARG A 525 -19.84 45.95 27.49
C ARG A 525 -20.32 46.59 26.19
N GLY A 526 -20.59 45.78 25.16
CA GLY A 526 -21.15 46.21 23.88
C GLY A 526 -22.65 46.45 23.86
N GLY A 527 -23.34 46.36 25.01
CA GLY A 527 -24.79 46.63 25.10
C GLY A 527 -25.70 45.52 24.56
N ILE A 528 -25.16 44.32 24.30
CA ILE A 528 -25.93 43.18 23.77
C ILE A 528 -26.78 42.55 24.87
N SER A 529 -28.07 42.33 24.60
CA SER A 529 -28.97 41.60 25.48
C SER A 529 -28.68 40.11 25.43
N LEU A 530 -28.13 39.56 26.51
CA LEU A 530 -27.80 38.14 26.62
C LEU A 530 -29.05 37.32 27.03
N PRO A 531 -29.29 36.14 26.44
CA PRO A 531 -30.39 35.28 26.87
C PRO A 531 -30.25 34.91 28.36
N ALA A 532 -31.38 34.95 29.08
CA ALA A 532 -31.41 34.67 30.50
C ALA A 532 -30.82 33.28 30.80
N ARG A 533 -29.90 33.24 31.77
CA ARG A 533 -29.23 32.02 32.24
C ARG A 533 -30.30 30.96 32.56
N PRO A 534 -30.24 29.73 32.00
CA PRO A 534 -31.12 28.68 32.47
C PRO A 534 -30.92 28.49 33.97
N ALA A 535 -32.02 28.40 34.71
CA ALA A 535 -32.03 28.31 36.16
C ALA A 535 -31.08 27.19 36.62
N LYS A 536 -30.28 27.46 37.66
CA LYS A 536 -29.45 26.44 38.30
C LYS A 536 -30.35 25.24 38.62
N PRO A 537 -29.96 24.00 38.28
CA PRO A 537 -30.67 22.84 38.80
C PRO A 537 -30.60 22.91 40.32
N THR A 538 -31.77 22.94 40.96
CA THR A 538 -31.92 22.80 42.39
C THR A 538 -31.17 21.54 42.82
N SER A 539 -30.33 21.69 43.84
CA SER A 539 -29.60 20.58 44.44
C SER A 539 -30.59 19.58 45.04
N VAL A 540 -31.01 18.59 44.26
CA VAL A 540 -31.68 17.41 44.79
C VAL A 540 -30.61 16.55 45.46
N GLY A 541 -30.84 16.28 46.74
CA GLY A 541 -29.87 15.70 47.64
C GLY A 541 -29.25 14.39 47.16
N ARG A 542 -27.98 14.21 47.52
CA ARG A 542 -27.28 12.92 47.51
C ARG A 542 -28.14 11.87 48.25
N LYS A 543 -28.81 11.00 47.51
CA LYS A 543 -29.16 9.66 47.98
C LYS A 543 -28.20 8.66 47.33
N LYS A 544 -27.49 7.92 48.17
CA LYS A 544 -26.71 6.73 47.82
C LYS A 544 -27.64 5.67 47.19
N ALA A 545 -27.24 5.12 46.05
CA ALA A 545 -27.60 3.80 45.56
C ALA A 545 -26.42 3.34 44.67
N THR A 546 -25.49 2.50 45.15
CA THR A 546 -25.50 1.03 45.10
C THR A 546 -25.88 0.45 43.73
N GLU A 547 -24.85 -0.08 43.08
CA GLU A 547 -24.77 -1.19 42.10
C GLU A 547 -26.05 -1.68 41.43
N ASP A 548 -26.06 -1.57 40.08
CA ASP A 548 -26.36 -2.61 39.08
C ASP A 548 -27.15 -2.09 37.87
N HIS A 549 -26.46 -1.72 36.78
CA HIS A 549 -26.74 -2.16 35.39
C HIS A 549 -25.75 -1.56 34.36
N PRO A 550 -25.27 -2.31 33.36
CA PRO A 550 -24.28 -1.85 32.38
C PRO A 550 -24.95 -1.36 31.08
N ALA A 551 -25.19 -0.07 30.94
CA ALA A 551 -25.59 0.54 29.66
C ALA A 551 -25.44 2.08 29.69
N ALA A 552 -24.21 2.59 29.67
CA ALA A 552 -23.94 4.02 29.45
C ALA A 552 -22.51 4.21 28.94
N LYS A 553 -22.21 3.62 27.78
CA LYS A 553 -20.93 3.78 27.07
C LYS A 553 -21.17 3.81 25.56
N ALA A 554 -22.10 4.66 25.12
CA ALA A 554 -22.40 4.84 23.70
C ALA A 554 -23.13 6.17 23.51
N GLN A 555 -22.40 7.29 23.51
CA GLN A 555 -22.80 8.57 22.90
C GLN A 555 -21.70 9.61 23.14
N LEU A 556 -20.56 9.44 22.47
CA LEU A 556 -19.58 10.52 22.20
C LEU A 556 -18.55 10.09 21.13
N SER A 557 -18.95 9.21 20.21
CA SER A 557 -18.10 8.72 19.10
C SER A 557 -18.73 8.96 17.73
N LEU A 558 -19.66 9.91 17.61
CA LEU A 558 -20.35 10.24 16.36
C LEU A 558 -20.14 11.73 16.04
N ALA A 559 -18.89 12.06 15.78
CA ALA A 559 -18.48 13.27 15.07
C ALA A 559 -17.12 13.01 14.40
N PHE A 560 -17.03 11.95 13.60
CA PHE A 560 -15.98 11.75 12.61
C PHE A 560 -16.66 11.15 11.37
#